data_AF-A0A6I1YZY4-F1
#
_entry.id   AF-A0A6I1YZY4-F1
#
_cell.length_a   1.000
_cell.length_b   1.000
_cell.length_c   1.000
_cell.angle_alpha   90.00
_cell.angle_beta   90.00
_cell.angle_gamma   90.00
#
_symmetry.space_group_name_H-M   'P 1'
#
loop_
_entity.id
_entity.type
_entity.pdbx_description
1 polymer ?
#
loop_
_entity_poly.entity_id
_entity_poly.type
_entity_poly.pdbx_seq_one_letter_code
_entity_poly.pdbx_strand_id
1 'polypeptide(L)'
;MGAGMRRGLVAVAVLAAVATAGCDGGTGPHRVVKGTPPASPYRGRLDVPTKELDGSGPRALRLASGAAGRALECDGEIYEGSGPDGWTSSEGGDTPEAGLDLYFDMVQPDLPAHGYRVERREKDRVLYSFDVDGRTKVAVVVAKDQKNRPGWGPETSASCDPAELPVSFTKGWEIWTDRAGGRVPVSRLTSSPGPEHCGWQSAHFLDLNGTTYARDPEGVLGVDLLTAPYRGHARVPAGAHDTGYRYRHWRLWLTDDKATAYVRTSDGVEAWPRLAQGVGCK
;
A
#
# COMPACT_ATOMS: atom_id res chain seq x y z
N MET A 1 -10.78 -45.42 80.04
CA MET A 1 -11.86 -45.07 79.09
C MET A 1 -11.71 -43.58 78.81
N GLY A 2 -11.39 -43.07 77.63
CA GLY A 2 -11.48 -43.59 76.27
C GLY A 2 -12.12 -42.46 75.44
N ALA A 3 -11.39 -41.97 74.43
CA ALA A 3 -11.84 -41.19 73.28
C ALA A 3 -12.46 -39.80 73.56
N GLY A 4 -12.29 -38.79 72.72
CA GLY A 4 -11.69 -38.73 71.40
C GLY A 4 -11.98 -37.34 70.82
N MET A 5 -10.92 -36.68 70.38
CA MET A 5 -10.92 -35.38 69.72
C MET A 5 -11.60 -35.51 68.34
N ARG A 6 -12.76 -34.86 68.14
CA ARG A 6 -13.35 -34.72 66.80
C ARG A 6 -12.99 -33.35 66.23
N ARG A 7 -12.01 -33.35 65.33
CA ARG A 7 -11.68 -32.25 64.42
C ARG A 7 -12.83 -32.10 63.40
N GLY A 8 -13.46 -30.92 63.37
CA GLY A 8 -14.37 -30.54 62.29
C GLY A 8 -13.58 -30.02 61.09
N LEU A 9 -13.69 -30.73 59.96
CA LEU A 9 -13.14 -30.33 58.66
C LEU A 9 -14.04 -29.24 58.05
N VAL A 10 -13.48 -28.05 57.84
CA VAL A 10 -14.09 -27.00 57.02
C VAL A 10 -13.75 -27.30 55.56
N ALA A 11 -14.75 -27.70 54.77
CA ALA A 11 -14.61 -27.92 53.33
C ALA A 11 -14.55 -26.58 52.60
N VAL A 12 -13.38 -26.24 52.06
CA VAL A 12 -13.19 -25.12 51.14
C VAL A 12 -13.59 -25.60 49.75
N ALA A 13 -14.74 -25.13 49.25
CA ALA A 13 -15.14 -25.35 47.87
C ALA A 13 -14.30 -24.43 46.96
N VAL A 14 -13.29 -25.02 46.31
CA VAL A 14 -12.52 -24.34 45.26
C VAL A 14 -13.35 -24.42 43.97
N LEU A 15 -13.97 -23.32 43.59
CA LEU A 15 -14.54 -23.12 42.25
C LEU A 15 -13.37 -23.08 41.25
N ALA A 16 -13.08 -24.21 40.63
CA ALA A 16 -12.21 -24.27 39.47
C ALA A 16 -12.94 -23.58 38.29
N ALA A 17 -12.53 -22.34 37.99
CA ALA A 17 -12.91 -21.70 36.75
C ALA A 17 -12.26 -22.48 35.61
N VAL A 18 -13.07 -23.21 34.86
CA VAL A 18 -12.66 -23.90 33.64
C VAL A 18 -12.36 -22.83 32.60
N ALA A 19 -11.08 -22.49 32.43
CA ALA A 19 -10.63 -21.74 31.28
C ALA A 19 -10.86 -22.64 30.05
N THR A 20 -11.90 -22.34 29.28
CA THR A 20 -12.03 -22.89 27.93
C THR A 20 -10.87 -22.32 27.12
N ALA A 21 -9.82 -23.13 26.94
CA ALA A 21 -8.80 -22.87 25.95
C ALA A 21 -9.48 -22.91 24.58
N GLY A 22 -9.86 -21.73 24.08
CA GLY A 22 -10.19 -21.55 22.68
C GLY A 22 -8.94 -21.87 21.88
N CYS A 23 -9.08 -22.72 20.87
CA CYS A 23 -8.01 -23.05 19.92
C CYS A 23 -7.54 -21.76 19.25
N ASP A 24 -6.42 -21.21 19.71
CA ASP A 24 -5.72 -20.11 19.06
C ASP A 24 -4.91 -20.69 17.89
N GLY A 25 -5.62 -20.88 16.77
CA GLY A 25 -5.05 -21.33 15.51
C GLY A 25 -4.50 -20.13 14.74
N GLY A 26 -3.29 -19.69 15.07
CA GLY A 26 -2.52 -18.77 14.23
C GLY A 26 -1.69 -17.77 15.04
N THR A 27 -0.42 -18.09 15.28
CA THR A 27 0.57 -17.23 15.96
C THR A 27 1.03 -16.00 15.15
N GLY A 28 0.23 -15.54 14.19
CA GLY A 28 0.45 -14.32 13.42
C GLY A 28 -0.34 -13.13 13.97
N PRO A 29 0.08 -11.88 13.71
CA PRO A 29 -0.74 -10.73 14.05
C PRO A 29 -2.08 -10.80 13.33
N HIS A 30 -3.19 -10.70 14.06
CA HIS A 30 -4.53 -10.65 13.45
C HIS A 30 -4.64 -9.46 12.50
N ARG A 31 -5.19 -9.70 11.29
CA ARG A 31 -5.38 -8.66 10.28
C ARG A 31 -6.30 -7.54 10.79
N VAL A 32 -7.36 -7.93 11.49
CA VAL A 32 -8.34 -7.03 12.09
C VAL A 32 -8.05 -6.84 13.57
N VAL A 33 -7.94 -5.59 13.99
CA VAL A 33 -7.78 -5.19 15.39
C VAL A 33 -9.09 -4.66 15.96
N LYS A 34 -9.31 -4.87 17.25
CA LYS A 34 -10.40 -4.22 17.98
C LYS A 34 -10.06 -2.75 18.16
N GLY A 35 -10.96 -1.85 17.80
CA GLY A 35 -10.74 -0.41 17.95
C GLY A 35 -12.01 0.41 17.78
N THR A 36 -11.94 1.66 18.21
CA THR A 36 -12.95 2.68 17.93
C THR A 36 -12.89 3.04 16.43
N PRO A 37 -14.00 3.33 15.74
CA PRO A 37 -14.01 3.82 14.35
C PRO A 37 -13.23 5.14 14.13
N PRO A 38 -13.05 5.61 12.87
CA PRO A 38 -12.39 6.88 12.59
C PRO A 38 -13.10 8.05 13.27
N ALA A 39 -12.42 9.19 13.39
CA ALA A 39 -13.05 10.40 13.91
C ALA A 39 -14.27 10.80 13.06
N SER A 40 -14.21 10.52 11.75
CA SER A 40 -15.27 10.76 10.78
C SER A 40 -15.54 9.50 9.94
N PRO A 41 -16.23 8.47 10.47
CA PRO A 41 -16.49 7.25 9.73
C PRO A 41 -17.30 7.53 8.47
N TYR A 42 -17.05 6.78 7.39
CA TYR A 42 -17.81 6.86 6.16
C TYR A 42 -19.30 6.62 6.40
N ARG A 43 -20.13 7.56 5.95
CA ARG A 43 -21.60 7.54 6.18
C ARG A 43 -22.42 7.14 4.96
N GLY A 44 -21.79 6.99 3.80
CA GLY A 44 -22.48 6.58 2.58
C GLY A 44 -22.81 5.09 2.56
N ARG A 45 -23.64 4.66 1.62
CA ARG A 45 -23.97 3.24 1.40
C ARG A 45 -22.71 2.43 1.06
N LEU A 46 -22.66 1.16 1.46
CA LEU A 46 -21.61 0.24 1.01
C LEU A 46 -21.90 -0.33 -0.38
N ASP A 47 -23.18 -0.41 -0.75
CA ASP A 47 -23.64 -0.76 -2.10
C ASP A 47 -23.62 0.42 -3.06
N VAL A 48 -22.44 0.65 -3.63
CA VAL A 48 -22.18 1.63 -4.67
C VAL A 48 -21.77 0.89 -5.94
N PRO A 49 -22.50 1.07 -7.06
CA PRO A 49 -22.14 0.48 -8.34
C PRO A 49 -20.73 0.88 -8.77
N THR A 50 -19.95 -0.11 -9.21
CA THR A 50 -18.63 0.10 -9.80
C THR A 50 -18.75 0.27 -11.31
N LYS A 51 -17.80 1.00 -11.90
CA LYS A 51 -17.67 1.12 -13.35
C LYS A 51 -16.20 1.19 -13.71
N GLU A 52 -15.72 0.14 -14.35
CA GLU A 52 -14.43 0.14 -15.02
C GLU A 52 -14.49 1.11 -16.22
N LEU A 53 -13.48 1.96 -16.32
CA LEU A 53 -13.28 2.87 -17.43
C LEU A 53 -11.93 2.57 -18.07
N ASP A 54 -11.80 2.86 -19.36
CA ASP A 54 -10.49 2.83 -20.02
C ASP A 54 -9.60 3.92 -19.40
N GLY A 55 -8.47 3.50 -18.84
CA GLY A 55 -7.44 4.38 -18.27
C GLY A 55 -7.31 4.32 -16.74
N SER A 56 -6.16 4.78 -16.24
CA SER A 56 -5.74 4.67 -14.83
C SER A 56 -5.84 5.98 -14.03
N GLY A 57 -6.56 6.98 -14.54
CA GLY A 57 -6.65 8.28 -13.88
C GLY A 57 -7.49 8.25 -12.58
N PRO A 58 -7.34 9.24 -11.68
CA PRO A 58 -8.03 9.26 -10.38
C PRO A 58 -9.56 9.13 -10.48
N ARG A 59 -10.17 9.67 -11.53
CA ARG A 59 -11.61 9.53 -11.79
C ARG A 59 -12.01 8.08 -12.11
N ALA A 60 -11.20 7.37 -12.89
CA ALA A 60 -11.45 5.97 -13.24
C ALA A 60 -11.34 5.10 -11.98
N LEU A 61 -10.26 5.27 -11.21
CA LEU A 61 -10.03 4.55 -9.95
C LEU A 61 -11.18 4.75 -8.94
N ARG A 62 -11.69 5.98 -8.77
CA ARG A 62 -12.85 6.24 -7.89
C ARG A 62 -14.13 5.57 -8.34
N LEU A 63 -14.33 5.40 -9.64
CA LEU A 63 -15.51 4.73 -10.19
C LEU A 63 -15.39 3.20 -10.14
N ALA A 64 -14.18 2.67 -10.32
CA ALA A 64 -13.87 1.25 -10.17
C ALA A 64 -14.06 0.78 -8.71
N SER A 65 -13.69 1.62 -7.73
CA SER A 65 -13.61 1.24 -6.31
C SER A 65 -14.87 1.50 -5.46
N GLY A 66 -16.00 1.87 -6.07
CA GLY A 66 -17.30 1.93 -5.41
C GLY A 66 -17.31 2.66 -4.05
N ALA A 67 -17.68 1.94 -2.98
CA ALA A 67 -17.72 2.50 -1.63
C ALA A 67 -16.33 2.61 -0.99
N ALA A 68 -15.40 1.70 -1.29
CA ALA A 68 -14.04 1.77 -0.77
C ALA A 68 -13.35 3.08 -1.20
N GLY A 69 -13.42 3.44 -2.48
CA GLY A 69 -12.83 4.70 -2.97
C GLY A 69 -13.47 5.96 -2.40
N ARG A 70 -14.74 5.89 -1.99
CA ARG A 70 -15.46 7.02 -1.35
C ARG A 70 -15.16 7.14 0.14
N ALA A 71 -14.71 6.06 0.78
CA ALA A 71 -14.33 6.05 2.18
C ALA A 71 -12.92 6.61 2.42
N LEU A 72 -12.08 6.70 1.37
CA LEU A 72 -10.73 7.23 1.50
C LEU A 72 -10.70 8.71 1.89
N GLU A 73 -9.78 9.04 2.77
CA GLU A 73 -9.46 10.38 3.23
C GLU A 73 -8.00 10.72 2.90
N CYS A 74 -7.63 10.59 1.62
CA CYS A 74 -6.28 10.87 1.13
C CYS A 74 -5.91 12.36 1.28
N ASP A 75 -4.60 12.62 1.37
CA ASP A 75 -4.06 13.98 1.26
C ASP A 75 -3.98 14.40 -0.21
N GLY A 76 -3.67 13.43 -1.08
CA GLY A 76 -3.69 13.58 -2.53
C GLY A 76 -4.89 12.92 -3.22
N GLU A 77 -4.68 12.55 -4.49
CA GLU A 77 -5.63 11.74 -5.25
C GLU A 77 -5.57 10.27 -4.82
N ILE A 78 -6.62 9.51 -5.16
CA ILE A 78 -6.62 8.05 -5.02
C ILE A 78 -5.44 7.46 -5.81
N TYR A 79 -4.74 6.50 -5.21
CA TYR A 79 -3.58 5.85 -5.83
C TYR A 79 -3.97 4.54 -6.51
N GLU A 80 -4.69 3.67 -5.80
CA GLU A 80 -5.27 2.45 -6.37
C GLU A 80 -6.76 2.35 -6.03
N GLY A 81 -7.50 1.70 -6.91
CA GLY A 81 -8.92 1.45 -6.73
C GLY A 81 -9.41 0.39 -7.69
N SER A 82 -10.08 -0.64 -7.16
CA SER A 82 -10.59 -1.76 -7.94
C SER A 82 -11.97 -2.22 -7.49
N GLY A 83 -12.70 -2.80 -8.44
CA GLY A 83 -14.00 -3.43 -8.24
C GLY A 83 -13.92 -4.94 -7.97
N PRO A 84 -15.05 -5.64 -8.07
CA PRO A 84 -15.19 -7.03 -7.64
C PRO A 84 -14.61 -8.02 -8.66
N ASP A 85 -13.33 -8.36 -8.54
CA ASP A 85 -12.66 -9.29 -9.45
C ASP A 85 -12.04 -10.53 -8.78
N GLY A 86 -11.89 -11.58 -9.59
CA GLY A 86 -10.91 -12.65 -9.35
C GLY A 86 -11.37 -13.89 -8.58
N TRP A 87 -12.39 -13.83 -7.71
CA TRP A 87 -12.76 -14.98 -6.87
C TRP A 87 -13.97 -15.77 -7.36
N THR A 88 -13.97 -17.05 -7.00
CA THR A 88 -14.87 -18.09 -7.48
C THR A 88 -15.77 -18.61 -6.36
N SER A 89 -16.77 -19.40 -6.75
CA SER A 89 -17.75 -19.94 -5.82
C SER A 89 -17.20 -20.86 -4.72
N SER A 90 -15.97 -21.37 -4.86
CA SER A 90 -15.32 -22.25 -3.88
C SER A 90 -14.44 -21.52 -2.88
N GLU A 91 -14.24 -20.21 -3.04
CA GLU A 91 -13.27 -19.42 -2.25
C GLU A 91 -13.92 -18.58 -1.16
N GLY A 92 -15.25 -18.44 -1.17
CA GLY A 92 -15.96 -17.62 -0.19
C GLY A 92 -15.76 -18.10 1.25
N GLY A 93 -15.43 -17.17 2.13
CA GLY A 93 -15.24 -17.43 3.55
C GLY A 93 -16.55 -17.43 4.35
N ASP A 94 -16.53 -18.06 5.52
CA ASP A 94 -17.69 -18.10 6.43
C ASP A 94 -17.91 -16.78 7.18
N THR A 95 -16.88 -15.94 7.26
CA THR A 95 -16.88 -14.66 8.01
C THR A 95 -16.43 -13.49 7.15
N PRO A 96 -16.84 -12.24 7.48
CA PRO A 96 -16.30 -11.05 6.84
C PRO A 96 -14.77 -10.97 6.88
N GLU A 97 -14.15 -11.39 7.98
CA GLU A 97 -12.70 -11.42 8.14
C GLU A 97 -12.03 -12.39 7.16
N ALA A 98 -12.62 -13.58 6.94
CA ALA A 98 -12.14 -14.51 5.94
C ALA A 98 -12.24 -13.91 4.52
N GLY A 99 -13.26 -13.10 4.25
CA GLY A 99 -13.35 -12.35 3.01
C GLY A 99 -12.28 -11.27 2.86
N LEU A 100 -11.83 -10.66 3.97
CA LEU A 100 -10.70 -9.72 3.96
C LEU A 100 -9.38 -10.46 3.77
N ASP A 101 -9.19 -11.62 4.39
CA ASP A 101 -8.00 -12.44 4.17
C ASP A 101 -7.88 -12.88 2.71
N LEU A 102 -8.99 -13.30 2.10
CA LEU A 102 -9.06 -13.66 0.68
C LEU A 102 -8.60 -12.52 -0.25
N TYR A 103 -8.93 -11.26 0.06
CA TYR A 103 -8.43 -10.11 -0.69
C TYR A 103 -6.89 -10.08 -0.76
N PHE A 104 -6.23 -10.27 0.39
CA PHE A 104 -4.76 -10.23 0.44
C PHE A 104 -4.11 -11.44 -0.20
N ASP A 105 -4.74 -12.61 -0.09
CA ASP A 105 -4.23 -13.83 -0.70
C ASP A 105 -4.28 -13.76 -2.24
N MET A 106 -5.35 -13.18 -2.78
CA MET A 106 -5.54 -13.06 -4.23
C MET A 106 -4.81 -11.89 -4.86
N VAL A 107 -4.94 -10.70 -4.27
CA VAL A 107 -4.45 -9.45 -4.87
C VAL A 107 -2.99 -9.22 -4.53
N GLN A 108 -2.52 -9.75 -3.40
CA GLN A 108 -1.17 -9.54 -2.87
C GLN A 108 -0.73 -8.07 -2.94
N PRO A 109 -1.54 -7.13 -2.40
CA PRO A 109 -1.26 -5.72 -2.55
C PRO A 109 -0.06 -5.30 -1.69
N ASP A 110 0.67 -4.27 -2.12
CA ASP A 110 1.75 -3.63 -1.36
C ASP A 110 1.21 -2.72 -0.23
N LEU A 111 0.29 -3.26 0.56
CA LEU A 111 -0.43 -2.59 1.64
C LEU A 111 -0.10 -3.21 3.00
N PRO A 112 -0.35 -2.52 4.11
CA PRO A 112 -0.23 -3.12 5.44
C PRO A 112 -1.02 -4.42 5.51
N ALA A 113 -0.40 -5.50 5.99
CA ALA A 113 -1.05 -6.81 6.11
C ALA A 113 -1.89 -6.96 7.39
N HIS A 114 -1.83 -6.00 8.30
CA HIS A 114 -2.56 -6.02 9.57
C HIS A 114 -2.81 -4.60 10.06
N GLY A 115 -3.68 -4.47 11.06
CA GLY A 115 -4.07 -3.17 11.63
C GLY A 115 -5.36 -2.60 11.06
N TYR A 116 -6.12 -3.40 10.31
CA TYR A 116 -7.44 -3.00 9.83
C TYR A 116 -8.45 -3.01 10.97
N ARG A 117 -9.50 -2.20 10.85
CA ARG A 117 -10.64 -2.24 11.75
C ARG A 117 -11.94 -2.30 10.96
N VAL A 118 -13.00 -2.78 11.60
CA VAL A 118 -14.35 -2.62 11.08
C VAL A 118 -14.76 -1.15 11.24
N GLU A 119 -14.84 -0.43 10.14
CA GLU A 119 -15.31 0.95 10.12
C GLU A 119 -16.83 1.01 10.11
N ARG A 120 -17.44 0.17 9.27
CA ARG A 120 -18.89 0.13 9.08
C ARG A 120 -19.38 -1.26 8.71
N ARG A 121 -20.55 -1.61 9.25
CA ARG A 121 -21.21 -2.88 8.99
C ARG A 121 -22.64 -2.65 8.52
N GLU A 122 -22.99 -3.26 7.41
CA GLU A 122 -24.35 -3.44 6.94
C GLU A 122 -24.74 -4.93 7.06
N LYS A 123 -25.92 -5.31 6.58
CA LYS A 123 -26.45 -6.68 6.74
C LYS A 123 -25.54 -7.72 6.05
N ASP A 124 -25.09 -7.39 4.86
CA ASP A 124 -24.38 -8.25 3.91
C ASP A 124 -23.02 -7.69 3.49
N ARG A 125 -22.58 -6.57 4.07
CA ARG A 125 -21.33 -5.89 3.72
C ARG A 125 -20.60 -5.37 4.95
N VAL A 126 -19.28 -5.40 4.89
CA VAL A 126 -18.40 -4.81 5.92
C VAL A 126 -17.35 -3.97 5.23
N LEU A 127 -17.19 -2.72 5.68
CA LEU A 127 -16.08 -1.86 5.33
C LEU A 127 -14.99 -2.00 6.38
N TYR A 128 -13.83 -2.46 5.94
CA TYR A 128 -12.59 -2.43 6.70
C TYR A 128 -11.77 -1.21 6.30
N SER A 129 -11.16 -0.54 7.28
CA SER A 129 -10.21 0.54 7.03
C SER A 129 -8.90 0.32 7.74
N PHE A 130 -7.83 0.82 7.11
CA PHE A 130 -6.54 1.06 7.73
C PHE A 130 -6.33 2.56 7.81
N ASP A 131 -6.02 3.04 9.00
CA ASP A 131 -6.00 4.47 9.30
C ASP A 131 -4.62 4.96 9.68
N VAL A 132 -4.32 6.17 9.22
CA VAL A 132 -3.12 6.90 9.60
C VAL A 132 -3.59 8.23 10.17
N ASP A 133 -3.19 8.52 11.40
CA ASP A 133 -3.58 9.73 12.12
C ASP A 133 -5.10 9.98 12.15
N GLY A 134 -5.87 8.88 12.27
CA GLY A 134 -7.33 8.91 12.36
C GLY A 134 -8.07 9.10 11.04
N ARG A 135 -7.36 9.06 9.90
CA ARG A 135 -7.92 9.18 8.56
C ARG A 135 -7.79 7.87 7.78
N THR A 136 -8.85 7.48 7.08
CA THR A 136 -8.88 6.22 6.29
C THR A 136 -7.95 6.31 5.08
N LYS A 137 -6.85 5.55 5.09
CA LYS A 137 -5.85 5.51 3.99
C LYS A 137 -5.95 4.27 3.11
N VAL A 138 -6.53 3.20 3.63
CA VAL A 138 -6.89 2.00 2.86
C VAL A 138 -8.31 1.63 3.22
N ALA A 139 -9.11 1.26 2.24
CA ALA A 139 -10.48 0.81 2.41
C ALA A 139 -10.71 -0.49 1.63
N VAL A 140 -11.29 -1.49 2.28
CA VAL A 140 -11.71 -2.74 1.65
C VAL A 140 -13.14 -3.04 2.07
N VAL A 141 -14.04 -3.18 1.10
CA VAL A 141 -15.40 -3.65 1.33
C VAL A 141 -15.45 -5.14 0.97
N VAL A 142 -15.89 -5.94 1.93
CA VAL A 142 -16.26 -7.33 1.70
C VAL A 142 -17.77 -7.45 1.67
N ALA A 143 -18.28 -8.33 0.83
CA ALA A 143 -19.71 -8.59 0.68
C ALA A 143 -20.00 -10.08 0.77
N LYS A 144 -21.16 -10.40 1.32
CA LYS A 144 -21.68 -11.76 1.46
C LYS A 144 -22.53 -12.12 0.25
N ASP A 145 -22.35 -13.35 -0.24
CA ASP A 145 -23.19 -13.99 -1.26
C ASP A 145 -23.31 -13.12 -2.53
N GLN A 146 -22.16 -12.70 -3.07
CA GLN A 146 -22.08 -12.01 -4.35
C GLN A 146 -22.56 -12.93 -5.48
N LYS A 147 -22.91 -12.34 -6.64
CA LYS A 147 -23.44 -13.09 -7.79
C LYS A 147 -22.47 -14.21 -8.21
N ASN A 148 -22.93 -15.46 -8.16
CA ASN A 148 -22.15 -16.68 -8.46
C ASN A 148 -20.93 -16.90 -7.54
N ARG A 149 -20.91 -16.24 -6.37
CA ARG A 149 -19.82 -16.21 -5.42
C ARG A 149 -20.41 -16.27 -3.99
N PRO A 150 -20.93 -17.44 -3.56
CA PRO A 150 -21.46 -17.64 -2.21
C PRO A 150 -20.36 -17.44 -1.16
N GLY A 151 -20.75 -17.04 0.05
CA GLY A 151 -19.82 -16.73 1.14
C GLY A 151 -19.35 -15.27 1.15
N TRP A 152 -18.44 -14.95 2.07
CA TRP A 152 -17.83 -13.63 2.20
C TRP A 152 -16.58 -13.52 1.34
N GLY A 153 -16.47 -12.45 0.57
CA GLY A 153 -15.27 -12.16 -0.22
C GLY A 153 -15.13 -10.68 -0.57
N PRO A 154 -14.00 -10.27 -1.17
CA PRO A 154 -13.76 -8.89 -1.56
C PRO A 154 -14.77 -8.43 -2.61
N GLU A 155 -15.22 -7.19 -2.47
CA GLU A 155 -16.11 -6.53 -3.43
C GLU A 155 -15.46 -5.28 -4.02
N THR A 156 -14.92 -4.39 -3.19
CA THR A 156 -14.19 -3.21 -3.69
C THR A 156 -13.01 -2.91 -2.79
N SER A 157 -11.92 -2.41 -3.35
CA SER A 157 -10.75 -1.96 -2.59
C SER A 157 -10.23 -0.62 -3.11
N ALA A 158 -9.59 0.14 -2.24
CA ALA A 158 -8.95 1.40 -2.60
C ALA A 158 -7.84 1.77 -1.62
N SER A 159 -6.82 2.48 -2.09
CA SER A 159 -5.74 3.01 -1.25
C SER A 159 -5.31 4.42 -1.66
N CYS A 160 -4.85 5.18 -0.68
CA CYS A 160 -4.12 6.43 -0.87
C CYS A 160 -2.66 6.16 -1.27
N ASP A 161 -1.94 7.21 -1.65
CA ASP A 161 -0.55 7.11 -2.09
C ASP A 161 0.33 6.46 -0.99
N PRO A 162 1.24 5.53 -1.33
CA PRO A 162 2.19 4.94 -0.37
C PRO A 162 2.96 5.96 0.49
N ALA A 163 3.16 7.20 0.00
CA ALA A 163 3.73 8.29 0.79
C ALA A 163 2.91 8.68 2.02
N GLU A 164 1.61 8.36 2.05
CA GLU A 164 0.70 8.61 3.16
C GLU A 164 0.66 7.47 4.19
N LEU A 165 1.26 6.31 3.89
CA LEU A 165 1.29 5.14 4.78
C LEU A 165 2.50 5.18 5.73
N PRO A 166 2.46 4.54 6.91
CA PRO A 166 3.58 4.58 7.85
C PRO A 166 4.87 4.02 7.25
N VAL A 167 6.01 4.61 7.63
CA VAL A 167 7.36 4.22 7.14
C VAL A 167 7.66 2.74 7.37
N SER A 168 7.07 2.13 8.41
CA SER A 168 7.21 0.69 8.69
C SER A 168 6.72 -0.19 7.54
N PHE A 169 5.73 0.27 6.77
CA PHE A 169 5.11 -0.47 5.66
C PHE A 169 5.70 -0.09 4.31
N THR A 170 6.32 1.09 4.19
CA THR A 170 6.83 1.59 2.91
C THR A 170 8.34 1.36 2.74
N LYS A 171 8.92 0.38 3.42
CA LYS A 171 10.39 0.13 3.39
C LYS A 171 10.91 -0.31 2.02
N GLY A 172 10.05 -0.93 1.20
CA GLY A 172 10.36 -1.30 -0.19
C GLY A 172 10.25 -0.14 -1.18
N TRP A 173 9.71 1.00 -0.76
CA TRP A 173 9.47 2.16 -1.62
C TRP A 173 10.58 3.21 -1.47
N GLU A 174 11.02 3.78 -2.59
CA GLU A 174 11.95 4.91 -2.57
C GLU A 174 11.19 6.24 -2.59
N ILE A 175 10.66 6.60 -1.43
CA ILE A 175 9.82 7.78 -1.29
C ILE A 175 10.70 9.00 -1.04
N TRP A 176 10.70 9.91 -2.01
CA TRP A 176 11.43 11.17 -1.94
C TRP A 176 10.77 12.12 -0.93
N THR A 177 11.54 13.09 -0.44
CA THR A 177 11.09 14.16 0.44
C THR A 177 11.30 15.52 -0.22
N ASP A 178 10.47 16.49 0.13
CA ASP A 178 10.63 17.87 -0.28
C ASP A 178 11.64 18.63 0.62
N ARG A 179 11.77 19.94 0.40
CA ARG A 179 12.70 20.80 1.18
C ARG A 179 12.31 20.89 2.66
N ALA A 180 11.03 20.72 2.99
CA ALA A 180 10.52 20.72 4.36
C ALA A 180 10.64 19.33 5.03
N GLY A 181 11.09 18.31 4.30
CA GLY A 181 11.14 16.93 4.76
C GLY A 181 9.82 16.18 4.64
N GLY A 182 8.81 16.79 4.01
CA GLY A 182 7.53 16.14 3.71
C GLY A 182 7.71 15.06 2.66
N ARG A 183 7.06 13.90 2.83
CA ARG A 183 7.11 12.80 1.87
C ARG A 183 6.33 13.18 0.61
N VAL A 184 6.97 13.02 -0.53
CA VAL A 184 6.39 13.32 -1.84
C VAL A 184 5.59 12.12 -2.31
N PRO A 185 4.35 12.31 -2.84
CA PRO A 185 3.56 11.23 -3.42
C PRO A 185 4.32 10.46 -4.50
N VAL A 186 4.28 9.12 -4.46
CA VAL A 186 4.98 8.26 -5.44
C VAL A 186 4.37 8.39 -6.83
N SER A 187 3.08 8.71 -6.90
CA SER A 187 2.38 9.10 -8.14
C SER A 187 3.00 10.32 -8.83
N ARG A 188 3.77 11.14 -8.09
CA ARG A 188 4.47 12.31 -8.61
C ARG A 188 5.95 12.06 -8.83
N LEU A 189 6.61 11.46 -7.84
CA LEU A 189 8.04 11.23 -7.82
C LEU A 189 8.36 9.92 -7.12
N THR A 190 8.91 8.98 -7.86
CA THR A 190 9.39 7.71 -7.32
C THR A 190 10.68 7.30 -8.01
N SER A 191 11.46 6.46 -7.35
CA SER A 191 12.58 5.78 -7.97
C SER A 191 12.58 4.30 -7.61
N SER A 192 13.22 3.49 -8.45
CA SER A 192 13.33 2.05 -8.22
C SER A 192 14.52 1.46 -8.98
N PRO A 193 15.11 0.36 -8.49
CA PRO A 193 16.02 -0.43 -9.30
C PRO A 193 15.29 -0.96 -10.55
N GLY A 194 16.06 -1.28 -11.58
CA GLY A 194 15.53 -1.89 -12.79
C GLY A 194 15.02 -3.32 -12.56
N PRO A 195 14.05 -3.77 -13.39
CA PRO A 195 13.47 -5.10 -13.28
C PRO A 195 14.50 -6.21 -13.56
N GLU A 196 14.53 -7.20 -12.66
CA GLU A 196 15.39 -8.39 -12.81
C GLU A 196 15.07 -9.22 -14.05
N HIS A 197 13.80 -9.35 -14.42
CA HIS A 197 13.39 -10.09 -15.60
C HIS A 197 13.93 -9.49 -16.92
N CYS A 198 14.43 -8.25 -16.88
CA CYS A 198 15.09 -7.59 -18.01
C CYS A 198 16.62 -7.61 -17.91
N GLY A 199 17.18 -8.12 -16.81
CA GLY A 199 18.61 -8.01 -16.51
C GLY A 199 19.06 -6.59 -16.18
N TRP A 200 18.15 -5.73 -15.71
CA TRP A 200 18.41 -4.30 -15.49
C TRP A 200 18.68 -3.94 -14.03
N GLN A 201 19.03 -4.92 -13.18
CA GLN A 201 19.18 -4.68 -11.73
C GLN A 201 20.26 -3.64 -11.38
N SER A 202 21.25 -3.41 -12.25
CA SER A 202 22.28 -2.38 -12.06
C SER A 202 21.86 -0.98 -12.52
N ALA A 203 20.75 -0.87 -13.26
CA ALA A 203 20.12 0.40 -13.61
C ALA A 203 19.15 0.87 -12.50
N HIS A 204 18.92 2.18 -12.46
CA HIS A 204 18.00 2.80 -11.52
C HIS A 204 17.10 3.78 -12.27
N PHE A 205 15.79 3.69 -12.08
CA PHE A 205 14.81 4.53 -12.73
C PHE A 205 14.29 5.60 -11.77
N LEU A 206 14.06 6.80 -12.30
CA LEU A 206 13.46 7.92 -11.58
C LEU A 206 12.29 8.43 -12.42
N ASP A 207 11.08 8.24 -11.93
CA ASP A 207 9.86 8.77 -12.54
C ASP A 207 9.48 10.08 -11.87
N LEU A 208 9.40 11.15 -12.65
CA LEU A 208 9.00 12.47 -12.19
C LEU A 208 7.95 13.07 -13.13
N ASN A 209 6.72 13.22 -12.63
CA ASN A 209 5.56 13.73 -13.38
C ASN A 209 5.41 13.06 -14.76
N GLY A 210 5.53 11.73 -14.81
CA GLY A 210 5.44 10.93 -16.04
C GLY A 210 6.65 11.01 -16.97
N THR A 211 7.75 11.64 -16.55
CA THR A 211 9.03 11.59 -17.25
C THR A 211 9.98 10.65 -16.51
N THR A 212 10.43 9.61 -17.19
CA THR A 212 11.39 8.65 -16.64
C THR A 212 12.83 9.03 -17.01
N TYR A 213 13.70 9.02 -16.03
CA TYR A 213 15.16 9.15 -16.17
C TYR A 213 15.82 7.86 -15.71
N ALA A 214 17.01 7.57 -16.24
CA ALA A 214 17.75 6.39 -15.84
C ALA A 214 19.20 6.68 -15.44
N ARG A 215 19.60 6.05 -14.35
CA ARG A 215 20.99 5.75 -14.00
C ARG A 215 21.38 4.44 -14.65
N ASP A 216 22.46 4.41 -15.41
CA ASP A 216 22.92 3.18 -16.05
C ASP A 216 24.45 3.08 -16.04
N PRO A 217 25.05 2.71 -14.89
CA PRO A 217 26.50 2.68 -14.73
C PRO A 217 27.17 1.52 -15.50
N GLU A 218 26.43 0.45 -15.79
CA GLU A 218 26.96 -0.74 -16.46
C GLU A 218 26.54 -0.85 -17.92
N GLY A 219 25.72 0.08 -18.42
CA GLY A 219 25.26 0.07 -19.82
C GLY A 219 24.25 -1.03 -20.11
N VAL A 220 23.48 -1.48 -19.10
CA VAL A 220 22.46 -2.53 -19.27
C VAL A 220 21.25 -2.02 -20.04
N LEU A 221 21.05 -0.70 -20.07
CA LEU A 221 20.08 -0.05 -20.94
C LEU A 221 20.77 0.21 -22.27
N GLY A 222 20.36 -0.52 -23.31
CA GLY A 222 20.91 -0.33 -24.66
C GLY A 222 20.86 1.14 -25.09
N VAL A 223 21.80 1.57 -25.93
CA VAL A 223 21.99 2.98 -26.33
C VAL A 223 20.74 3.66 -26.89
N ASP A 224 19.81 2.89 -27.47
CA ASP A 224 18.57 3.39 -28.07
C ASP A 224 17.49 3.71 -27.01
N LEU A 225 17.65 3.24 -25.77
CA LEU A 225 16.68 3.46 -24.68
C LEU A 225 16.85 4.81 -23.98
N LEU A 226 18.00 5.46 -24.15
CA LEU A 226 18.32 6.72 -23.49
C LEU A 226 18.44 7.84 -24.51
N THR A 227 17.88 9.02 -24.21
CA THR A 227 17.98 10.18 -25.11
C THR A 227 19.39 10.77 -25.17
N ALA A 228 20.26 10.39 -24.23
CA ALA A 228 21.67 10.74 -24.17
C ALA A 228 22.43 9.68 -23.34
N PRO A 229 23.76 9.60 -23.41
CA PRO A 229 24.52 8.68 -22.57
C PRO A 229 24.45 9.05 -21.08
N TYR A 230 24.35 8.04 -20.21
CA TYR A 230 24.56 8.20 -18.77
C TYR A 230 25.97 8.74 -18.48
N ARG A 231 26.10 9.63 -17.48
CA ARG A 231 27.41 10.12 -17.01
C ARG A 231 27.48 10.06 -15.49
N GLY A 232 28.31 9.16 -14.95
CA GLY A 232 28.52 9.03 -13.49
C GLY A 232 29.35 10.17 -12.86
N HIS A 233 30.06 10.93 -13.68
CA HIS A 233 30.86 12.08 -13.24
C HIS A 233 30.53 13.32 -14.08
N ALA A 234 29.43 13.97 -13.73
CA ALA A 234 28.98 15.20 -14.36
C ALA A 234 29.27 16.43 -13.49
N ARG A 235 29.10 17.61 -14.10
CA ARG A 235 28.93 18.87 -13.37
C ARG A 235 27.48 19.30 -13.53
N VAL A 236 26.89 19.88 -12.48
CA VAL A 236 25.58 20.53 -12.59
C VAL A 236 25.73 21.72 -13.56
N PRO A 237 24.97 21.79 -14.66
CA PRO A 237 25.05 22.92 -15.58
C PRO A 237 24.48 24.19 -14.93
N ALA A 238 24.94 25.36 -15.39
CA ALA A 238 24.54 26.65 -14.79
C ALA A 238 23.02 26.91 -14.83
N GLY A 239 22.30 26.33 -15.80
CA GLY A 239 20.84 26.43 -15.92
C GLY A 239 20.06 25.37 -15.15
N ALA A 240 20.72 24.44 -14.46
CA ALA A 240 20.02 23.48 -13.61
C ALA A 240 19.73 24.08 -12.23
N HIS A 241 18.52 23.87 -11.73
CA HIS A 241 18.08 24.36 -10.43
C HIS A 241 17.78 23.21 -9.46
N ASP A 242 17.99 23.47 -8.16
CA ASP A 242 17.68 22.52 -7.10
C ASP A 242 16.16 22.40 -6.99
N THR A 243 15.65 21.21 -7.27
CA THR A 243 14.21 20.94 -7.20
C THR A 243 13.69 20.94 -5.75
N GLY A 244 14.60 20.84 -4.77
CA GLY A 244 14.27 20.62 -3.37
C GLY A 244 14.04 19.16 -3.01
N TYR A 245 13.92 18.25 -3.99
CA TYR A 245 13.69 16.83 -3.71
C TYR A 245 14.93 16.12 -3.19
N ARG A 246 14.73 15.27 -2.19
CA ARG A 246 15.76 14.51 -1.49
C ARG A 246 15.36 13.06 -1.31
N TYR A 247 16.29 12.14 -1.52
CA TYR A 247 16.14 10.74 -1.13
C TYR A 247 17.46 10.25 -0.56
N ARG A 248 17.48 9.89 0.73
CA ARG A 248 18.72 9.61 1.46
C ARG A 248 19.73 10.76 1.27
N HIS A 249 20.88 10.49 0.68
CA HIS A 249 21.91 11.49 0.39
C HIS A 249 21.78 12.13 -1.01
N TRP A 250 20.78 11.72 -1.80
CA TRP A 250 20.54 12.22 -3.15
C TRP A 250 19.81 13.55 -3.16
N ARG A 251 20.20 14.42 -4.09
CA ARG A 251 19.53 15.71 -4.34
C ARG A 251 19.29 15.87 -5.83
N LEU A 252 18.05 16.13 -6.20
CA LEU A 252 17.65 16.23 -7.60
C LEU A 252 17.74 17.68 -8.11
N TRP A 253 18.40 17.85 -9.24
CA TRP A 253 18.51 19.09 -10.00
C TRP A 253 18.00 18.88 -11.42
N LEU A 254 17.33 19.89 -11.98
CA LEU A 254 16.77 19.84 -13.34
C LEU A 254 17.05 21.13 -14.09
N THR A 255 17.26 20.99 -15.40
CA THR A 255 17.16 22.08 -16.37
C THR A 255 15.70 22.29 -16.78
N ASP A 256 15.39 23.46 -17.34
CA ASP A 256 14.02 23.81 -17.77
C ASP A 256 13.47 22.89 -18.86
N ASP A 257 14.35 22.37 -19.74
CA ASP A 257 14.00 21.42 -20.79
C ASP A 257 13.71 20.00 -20.27
N LYS A 258 14.05 19.72 -19.01
CA LYS A 258 13.88 18.43 -18.33
C LYS A 258 14.49 17.25 -19.10
N ALA A 259 15.52 17.49 -19.92
CA ALA A 259 16.14 16.45 -20.74
C ALA A 259 17.04 15.50 -19.93
N THR A 260 17.52 15.95 -18.77
CA THR A 260 18.43 15.19 -17.90
C THR A 260 18.17 15.53 -16.44
N ALA A 261 18.06 14.51 -15.60
CA ALA A 261 18.05 14.64 -14.16
C ALA A 261 19.48 14.62 -13.64
N TYR A 262 19.89 15.69 -12.95
CA TYR A 262 21.20 15.74 -12.32
C TYR A 262 21.05 15.36 -10.85
N VAL A 263 21.58 14.20 -10.47
CA VAL A 263 21.46 13.68 -9.11
C VAL A 263 22.80 13.86 -8.40
N ARG A 264 22.81 14.73 -7.39
CA ARG A 264 23.98 14.88 -6.52
C ARG A 264 23.97 13.76 -5.48
N THR A 265 25.01 12.95 -5.45
CA THR A 265 25.25 11.86 -4.49
C THR A 265 26.38 12.22 -3.53
N SER A 266 26.84 11.27 -2.72
CA SER A 266 28.05 11.41 -1.89
C SER A 266 29.33 11.47 -2.74
N ASP A 267 29.33 10.82 -3.90
CA ASP A 267 30.53 10.60 -4.72
C ASP A 267 30.67 11.60 -5.86
N GLY A 268 29.65 12.45 -6.07
CA GLY A 268 29.68 13.48 -7.08
C GLY A 268 28.29 13.82 -7.60
N VAL A 269 28.22 14.12 -8.89
CA VAL A 269 26.96 14.39 -9.58
C VAL A 269 26.87 13.42 -10.74
N GLU A 270 25.76 12.71 -10.80
CA GLU A 270 25.41 11.85 -11.92
C GLU A 270 24.42 12.59 -12.84
N ALA A 271 24.53 12.38 -14.14
CA ALA A 271 23.58 12.87 -15.13
C ALA A 271 22.77 11.68 -15.66
N TRP A 272 21.50 11.64 -15.27
CA TRP A 272 20.54 10.60 -15.60
C TRP A 272 19.72 11.06 -16.81
N PRO A 273 20.02 10.56 -18.02
CA PRO A 273 19.28 10.91 -19.22
C PRO A 273 17.82 10.43 -19.13
N ARG A 274 16.95 11.15 -19.83
CA ARG A 274 15.56 10.71 -20.03
C ARG A 274 15.52 9.43 -20.87
N LEU A 275 14.54 8.57 -20.61
CA LEU A 275 14.23 7.44 -21.50
C LEU A 275 13.66 7.93 -22.85
N ALA A 276 14.04 7.26 -23.94
CA ALA A 276 13.34 7.39 -25.22
C ALA A 276 11.89 6.84 -25.07
N GLN A 277 10.91 7.44 -25.75
CA GLN A 277 9.51 6.99 -25.62
C GLN A 277 9.33 5.54 -26.10
N GLY A 278 8.51 4.76 -25.39
CA GLY A 278 8.09 3.42 -25.81
C GLY A 278 9.05 2.30 -25.42
N VAL A 279 9.41 2.20 -24.15
CA VAL A 279 10.34 1.18 -23.66
C VAL A 279 9.58 -0.04 -23.16
N GLY A 280 9.82 -1.18 -23.81
CA GLY A 280 9.63 -2.51 -23.26
C GLY A 280 10.97 -3.23 -23.31
N CYS A 281 11.25 -4.06 -22.32
CA CYS A 281 12.39 -4.98 -22.39
C CYS A 281 12.22 -5.88 -23.62
N LYS A 282 13.33 -6.23 -24.29
CA LYS A 282 13.31 -7.12 -25.45
C LYS A 282 13.08 -8.57 -25.05
#